data_AF-A4SUM4-F1
#
_entry.id   AF-A4SUM4-F1
#
_cell.length_a   1.000
_cell.length_b   1.000
_cell.length_c   1.000
_cell.angle_alpha   90.00
_cell.angle_beta   90.00
_cell.angle_gamma   90.00
#
_symmetry.space_group_name_H-M   'P 1'
#
loop_
_entity.id
_entity.type
_entity.pdbx_description
1 polymer ?
#
loop_
_entity_poly.entity_id
_entity_poly.type
_entity_poly.pdbx_seq_one_letter_code
_entity_poly.pdbx_strand_id
1 'polypeptide(L)'
;MKVGYARVSTRDQNPDMQVDALNAAGCERIYQDVASGAKTARPAFDELQRQLRAGDVLVVWKLDRMGRSLKHLVELVGSLMERKVGLLSLNDPVDTTNAQGRLVFNLFASLAEFERELIRERTLAGLTAVRARGRVGGRPRGLSPEAEATALAAETLYREGTLSVAAIAQKLHLSKSTLYSYLRHRGVEIGPHKQSRQQLPNMQHVESGDHSKVATILLTLRIENNSKFVRGKKRTIEQVEFFELAHYEATRRANGEYELKVPYDTEEELDKTMNDLLTDIGCVADDRHCFSESYARMEGSDRCW
;
A
#
# COMPACT_ATOMS: atom_id res chain seq x y z
N MET A 1 -23.85 11.31 30.75
CA MET A 1 -24.27 9.96 31.16
C MET A 1 -23.08 9.22 31.78
N LYS A 2 -23.28 8.32 32.75
CA LYS A 2 -22.22 7.46 33.29
C LYS A 2 -22.24 6.10 32.59
N VAL A 3 -21.13 5.71 31.98
CA VAL A 3 -20.99 4.42 31.28
C VAL A 3 -19.92 3.58 31.96
N GLY A 4 -20.27 2.40 32.42
CA GLY A 4 -19.37 1.46 33.09
C GLY A 4 -18.64 0.55 32.12
N TYR A 5 -17.38 0.22 32.41
CA TYR A 5 -16.62 -0.81 31.72
C TYR A 5 -15.97 -1.78 32.71
N ALA A 6 -16.22 -3.08 32.51
CA ALA A 6 -15.65 -4.17 33.29
C ALA A 6 -14.91 -5.16 32.40
N ARG A 7 -13.82 -5.73 32.92
CA ARG A 7 -13.02 -6.73 32.21
C ARG A 7 -12.60 -7.87 33.13
N VAL A 8 -12.68 -9.10 32.64
CA VAL A 8 -12.11 -10.28 33.30
C VAL A 8 -11.12 -10.99 32.38
N SER A 9 -10.07 -11.58 32.98
CA SER A 9 -8.95 -12.18 32.24
C SER A 9 -9.27 -13.59 31.73
N THR A 10 -10.22 -14.28 32.36
CA THR A 10 -10.65 -15.65 32.08
C THR A 10 -12.15 -15.77 32.30
N ARG A 11 -12.82 -16.71 31.61
CA ARG A 11 -14.27 -16.96 31.74
C ARG A 11 -14.68 -17.41 33.15
N ASP A 12 -13.75 -18.01 33.89
CA ASP A 12 -14.00 -18.53 35.25
C ASP A 12 -13.86 -17.45 36.35
N GLN A 13 -13.45 -16.23 36.00
CA GLN A 13 -13.45 -15.12 36.95
C GLN A 13 -14.82 -14.47 36.98
N ASN A 14 -15.40 -14.36 38.18
CA ASN A 14 -16.69 -13.72 38.35
C ASN A 14 -16.58 -12.19 38.14
N PRO A 15 -17.23 -11.61 37.10
CA PRO A 15 -17.26 -10.16 36.88
C PRO A 15 -18.21 -9.42 37.84
N ASP A 16 -19.07 -10.14 38.58
CA ASP A 16 -20.15 -9.58 39.38
C ASP A 16 -19.67 -8.48 40.33
N MET A 17 -18.53 -8.67 41.01
CA MET A 17 -17.96 -7.65 41.90
C MET A 17 -17.68 -6.31 41.18
N GLN A 18 -17.22 -6.35 39.93
CA GLN A 18 -17.01 -5.12 39.14
C GLN A 18 -18.34 -4.52 38.69
N VAL A 19 -19.28 -5.36 38.28
CA VAL A 19 -20.61 -4.93 37.81
C VAL A 19 -21.41 -4.28 38.94
N ASP A 20 -21.43 -4.91 40.12
CA ASP A 20 -22.10 -4.40 41.33
C ASP A 20 -21.58 -3.02 41.73
N ALA A 21 -20.26 -2.85 41.66
CA ALA A 21 -19.64 -1.57 41.94
C ALA A 21 -19.95 -0.49 40.90
N LEU A 22 -19.99 -0.86 39.61
CA LEU A 22 -20.37 0.06 38.54
C LEU A 22 -21.85 0.46 38.66
N ASN A 23 -22.72 -0.48 39.05
CA ASN A 23 -24.12 -0.21 39.37
C ASN A 23 -24.23 0.74 40.57
N ALA A 24 -23.50 0.49 41.65
CA ALA A 24 -23.46 1.36 42.83
C ALA A 24 -22.93 2.77 42.51
N ALA A 25 -22.02 2.90 41.54
CA ALA A 25 -21.53 4.19 41.05
C ALA A 25 -22.54 4.95 40.17
N GLY A 26 -23.69 4.34 39.85
CA GLY A 26 -24.76 4.92 39.04
C GLY A 26 -24.50 4.86 37.54
N CYS A 27 -23.84 3.80 37.04
CA CYS A 27 -23.65 3.61 35.60
C CYS A 27 -24.97 3.17 34.93
N GLU A 28 -25.39 3.89 33.90
CA GLU A 28 -26.63 3.61 33.15
C GLU A 28 -26.46 2.46 32.16
N ARG A 29 -25.24 2.30 31.63
CA ARG A 29 -24.86 1.23 30.70
C ARG A 29 -23.54 0.63 31.13
N ILE A 30 -23.45 -0.70 31.16
CA ILE A 30 -22.24 -1.42 31.54
C ILE A 30 -21.81 -2.33 30.39
N TYR A 31 -20.56 -2.18 29.96
CA TYR A 31 -19.93 -2.98 28.94
C TYR A 31 -18.95 -3.96 29.57
N GLN A 32 -18.95 -5.21 29.10
CA GLN A 32 -18.15 -6.28 29.68
C GLN A 32 -17.34 -6.98 28.59
N ASP A 33 -16.04 -7.12 28.81
CA ASP A 33 -15.16 -7.94 27.97
C ASP A 33 -14.56 -9.10 28.76
N VAL A 34 -14.52 -10.27 28.12
CA VAL A 34 -13.72 -11.41 28.57
C VAL A 34 -12.50 -11.51 27.69
N ALA A 35 -11.37 -10.98 28.15
CA ALA A 35 -10.14 -10.94 27.37
C ALA A 35 -8.91 -11.07 28.28
N SER A 36 -8.11 -12.12 28.03
CA SER A 36 -6.78 -12.25 28.61
C SER A 36 -5.83 -11.20 28.00
N GLY A 37 -4.84 -10.77 28.78
CA GLY A 37 -3.98 -9.61 28.49
C GLY A 37 -3.23 -9.61 27.15
N ALA A 38 -3.26 -10.72 26.40
CA ALA A 38 -2.60 -10.86 25.10
C ALA A 38 -3.52 -10.71 23.87
N LYS A 39 -4.85 -10.85 24.00
CA LYS A 39 -5.75 -10.77 22.83
C LYS A 39 -6.12 -9.33 22.48
N THR A 40 -5.99 -8.99 21.19
CA THR A 40 -6.16 -7.62 20.65
C THR A 40 -7.62 -7.17 20.59
N ALA A 41 -8.55 -8.10 20.34
CA ALA A 41 -9.95 -7.75 20.14
C ALA A 41 -10.68 -7.52 21.47
N ARG A 42 -11.30 -6.33 21.61
CA ARG A 42 -12.18 -5.96 22.73
C ARG A 42 -13.46 -5.36 22.17
N PRO A 43 -14.35 -6.20 21.61
CA PRO A 43 -15.51 -5.72 20.88
C PRO A 43 -16.42 -4.83 21.75
N ALA A 44 -16.55 -5.13 23.06
CA ALA A 44 -17.39 -4.32 23.94
C ALA A 44 -16.75 -2.96 24.24
N PHE A 45 -15.43 -2.90 24.47
CA PHE A 45 -14.72 -1.63 24.64
C PHE A 45 -14.73 -0.77 23.38
N ASP A 46 -14.53 -1.38 22.21
CA ASP A 46 -14.52 -0.67 20.92
C ASP A 46 -15.91 -0.12 20.57
N GLU A 47 -16.98 -0.86 20.92
CA GLU A 47 -18.36 -0.38 20.82
C GLU A 47 -18.63 0.78 21.80
N LEU A 48 -18.22 0.63 23.06
CA LEU A 48 -18.31 1.68 24.07
C LEU A 48 -17.63 2.97 23.61
N GLN A 49 -16.42 2.87 23.04
CA GLN A 49 -15.71 4.04 22.53
C GLN A 49 -16.46 4.75 21.41
N ARG A 50 -17.18 4.03 20.55
CA ARG A 50 -17.99 4.63 19.48
C ARG A 50 -19.24 5.32 20.00
N GLN A 51 -19.80 4.85 21.12
CA GLN A 51 -21.03 5.41 21.69
C GLN A 51 -20.82 6.61 22.62
N LEU A 52 -19.63 6.76 23.22
CA LEU A 52 -19.32 7.87 24.13
C LEU A 52 -19.43 9.24 23.44
N ARG A 53 -20.10 10.19 24.11
CA ARG A 53 -20.29 11.57 23.64
C ARG A 53 -19.65 12.56 24.61
N ALA A 54 -19.42 13.79 24.13
CA ALA A 54 -18.93 14.87 24.97
C ALA A 54 -19.86 15.08 26.18
N GLY A 55 -19.29 15.17 27.38
CA GLY A 55 -20.02 15.27 28.65
C GLY A 55 -20.34 13.93 29.31
N ASP A 56 -20.04 12.80 28.66
CA ASP A 56 -20.14 11.49 29.31
C ASP A 56 -18.95 11.23 30.23
N VAL A 57 -19.16 10.32 31.19
CA VAL A 57 -18.13 9.85 32.11
C VAL A 57 -18.01 8.34 31.98
N LEU A 58 -16.85 7.88 31.54
CA LEU A 58 -16.46 6.48 31.55
C LEU A 58 -16.02 6.09 32.96
N VAL A 59 -16.69 5.10 33.54
CA VAL A 59 -16.42 4.59 34.89
C VAL A 59 -15.80 3.20 34.78
N VAL A 60 -14.69 2.98 35.48
CA VAL A 60 -14.00 1.69 35.53
C VAL A 60 -13.74 1.29 36.97
N TRP A 61 -13.73 -0.01 37.24
CA TRP A 61 -13.40 -0.51 38.59
C TRP A 61 -11.95 -0.17 38.99
N LYS A 62 -11.01 -0.37 38.06
CA LYS A 62 -9.58 -0.04 38.16
C LYS A 62 -8.99 0.23 36.78
N LEU A 63 -7.92 1.02 36.72
CA LEU A 63 -7.23 1.40 35.47
C LEU A 63 -6.60 0.20 34.73
N ASP A 64 -6.18 -0.84 35.45
CA ASP A 64 -5.62 -2.08 34.87
C ASP A 64 -6.66 -2.91 34.10
N ARG A 65 -7.95 -2.62 34.32
CA ARG A 65 -9.04 -3.22 33.55
C ARG A 65 -9.26 -2.53 32.21
N MET A 66 -8.87 -1.26 32.10
CA MET A 66 -8.96 -0.47 30.87
C MET A 66 -7.68 -0.55 30.01
N GLY A 67 -6.51 -0.32 30.60
CA GLY A 67 -5.22 -0.33 29.90
C GLY A 67 -4.65 -1.73 29.63
N ARG A 68 -3.64 -1.82 28.76
CA ARG A 68 -2.76 -3.01 28.61
C ARG A 68 -1.32 -2.71 29.05
N SER A 69 -0.97 -1.44 29.00
CA SER A 69 0.27 -0.84 29.45
C SER A 69 -0.05 0.58 29.90
N LEU A 70 0.84 1.19 30.68
CA LEU A 70 0.70 2.59 31.07
C LEU A 70 0.60 3.49 29.84
N LYS A 71 1.42 3.25 28.80
CA LYS A 71 1.35 3.97 27.52
C LYS A 71 -0.05 3.89 26.88
N HIS A 72 -0.61 2.69 26.77
CA HIS A 72 -1.94 2.51 26.19
C HIS A 72 -3.01 3.25 27.01
N LEU A 73 -2.87 3.26 28.34
CA LEU A 73 -3.75 4.03 29.21
C LEU A 73 -3.65 5.52 28.91
N VAL A 74 -2.43 6.07 28.82
CA VAL A 74 -2.18 7.49 28.50
C VAL A 74 -2.82 7.91 27.19
N GLU A 75 -2.62 7.11 26.13
CA GLU A 75 -3.23 7.35 24.81
C GLU A 75 -4.76 7.33 24.87
N LEU A 76 -5.35 6.34 25.56
CA LEU A 76 -6.81 6.22 25.70
C LEU A 76 -7.43 7.41 26.43
N VAL A 77 -6.87 7.79 27.57
CA VAL A 77 -7.43 8.92 28.35
C VAL A 77 -7.19 10.23 27.64
N GLY A 78 -6.05 10.43 26.98
CA GLY A 78 -5.81 11.60 26.13
C GLY A 78 -6.91 11.75 25.07
N SER A 79 -7.24 10.67 24.37
CA SER A 79 -8.33 10.66 23.39
C SER A 79 -9.71 10.94 24.02
N LEU A 80 -9.99 10.42 25.22
CA LEU A 80 -11.23 10.71 25.94
C LEU A 80 -11.30 12.20 26.33
N MET A 81 -10.21 12.78 26.82
CA MET A 81 -10.13 14.19 27.19
C MET A 81 -10.33 15.12 25.99
N GLU A 82 -9.71 14.82 24.83
CA GLU A 82 -9.93 15.55 23.57
C GLU A 82 -11.41 15.53 23.15
N ARG A 83 -12.08 14.40 23.36
CA ARG A 83 -13.52 14.24 23.09
C ARG A 83 -14.42 14.82 24.19
N LYS A 84 -13.85 15.47 25.21
CA LYS A 84 -14.56 15.99 26.40
C LYS A 84 -15.34 14.91 27.16
N VAL A 85 -14.80 13.70 27.19
CA VAL A 85 -15.30 12.56 27.96
C VAL A 85 -14.47 12.44 29.24
N GLY A 86 -15.13 12.38 30.39
CA GLY A 86 -14.50 12.15 31.68
C GLY A 86 -14.14 10.67 31.87
N LEU A 87 -13.13 10.40 32.69
CA LEU A 87 -12.77 9.08 33.19
C LEU A 87 -12.79 9.09 34.70
N LEU A 88 -13.44 8.10 35.29
CA LEU A 88 -13.48 7.86 36.72
C LEU A 88 -13.05 6.42 37.01
N SER A 89 -12.00 6.25 37.83
CA SER A 89 -11.69 4.95 38.43
C SER A 89 -12.28 4.88 39.84
N LEU A 90 -12.95 3.77 40.17
CA LEU A 90 -13.58 3.60 41.48
C LEU A 90 -12.58 3.31 42.61
N ASN A 91 -11.46 2.65 42.29
CA ASN A 91 -10.45 2.25 43.29
C ASN A 91 -9.09 2.90 43.09
N ASP A 92 -8.91 3.73 42.06
CA ASP A 92 -7.69 4.49 41.84
C ASP A 92 -7.99 5.98 42.03
N PRO A 93 -7.02 6.81 42.47
CA PRO A 93 -7.22 8.25 42.68
C PRO A 93 -7.23 9.03 41.36
N VAL A 94 -7.88 8.50 40.33
CA VAL A 94 -7.91 9.08 38.98
C VAL A 94 -9.35 9.38 38.59
N ASP A 95 -9.65 10.67 38.60
CA ASP A 95 -10.90 11.26 38.14
C ASP A 95 -10.59 12.48 37.25
N THR A 96 -10.70 12.30 35.93
CA THR A 96 -10.40 13.38 34.98
C THR A 96 -11.53 14.40 34.82
N THR A 97 -12.65 14.23 35.55
CA THR A 97 -13.73 15.23 35.58
C THR A 97 -13.34 16.45 36.41
N ASN A 98 -12.46 16.28 37.40
CA ASN A 98 -11.98 17.35 38.27
C ASN A 98 -10.53 17.78 37.96
N ALA A 99 -10.13 18.97 38.40
CA ALA A 99 -8.81 19.53 38.09
C ALA A 99 -7.65 18.74 38.75
N GLN A 100 -7.87 18.20 39.94
CA GLN A 100 -6.84 17.46 40.69
C GLN A 100 -6.53 16.11 40.03
N GLY A 101 -7.55 15.36 39.64
CA GLY A 101 -7.36 14.08 38.95
C GLY A 101 -6.82 14.25 37.53
N ARG A 102 -7.14 15.36 36.83
CA ARG A 102 -6.43 15.74 35.59
C ARG A 102 -4.93 15.99 35.81
N LEU A 103 -4.56 16.67 36.89
CA LEU A 103 -3.15 16.90 37.23
C LEU A 103 -2.42 15.58 37.52
N VAL A 104 -3.00 14.73 38.37
CA VAL A 104 -2.44 13.41 38.70
C VAL A 104 -2.29 12.55 37.44
N PHE A 105 -3.28 12.59 36.56
CA PHE A 105 -3.23 11.87 35.30
C PHE A 105 -2.11 12.39 34.38
N ASN A 106 -1.96 13.70 34.23
CA ASN A 106 -0.89 14.28 33.43
C ASN A 106 0.50 13.92 33.97
N LEU A 107 0.67 13.83 35.29
CA LEU A 107 1.91 13.36 35.88
C LEU A 107 2.22 11.90 35.49
N PHE A 108 1.22 11.02 35.51
CA PHE A 108 1.37 9.64 35.02
C PHE A 108 1.69 9.59 33.52
N ALA A 109 1.10 10.49 32.73
CA ALA A 109 1.40 10.61 31.30
C ALA A 109 2.86 10.99 31.07
N SER A 110 3.36 12.03 31.75
CA SER A 110 4.77 12.45 31.66
C SER A 110 5.73 11.36 32.15
N LEU A 111 5.37 10.63 33.21
CA LEU A 111 6.20 9.52 33.70
C LEU A 111 6.28 8.37 32.68
N ALA A 112 5.17 8.07 31.98
CA ALA A 112 5.13 7.06 30.93
C ALA A 112 6.01 7.44 29.72
N GLU A 113 6.02 8.71 29.36
CA GLU A 113 6.90 9.23 28.31
C GLU A 113 8.38 9.13 28.71
N PHE A 114 8.70 9.54 29.94
CA PHE A 114 10.04 9.43 30.49
C PHE A 114 10.57 7.99 30.53
N GLU A 115 9.75 7.03 30.98
CA GLU A 115 10.12 5.60 30.98
C GLU A 115 10.44 5.10 29.56
N ARG A 116 9.64 5.51 28.57
CA ARG A 116 9.84 5.14 27.17
C ARG A 116 11.16 5.70 26.64
N GLU A 117 11.48 6.95 26.97
CA GLU A 117 12.75 7.56 26.58
C GLU A 117 13.94 6.83 27.19
N LEU A 118 13.88 6.48 28.47
CA LEU A 118 14.93 5.69 29.13
C LEU A 118 15.13 4.30 28.50
N ILE A 119 14.04 3.59 28.17
CA ILE A 119 14.13 2.29 27.49
C ILE A 119 14.79 2.45 26.11
N ARG A 120 14.41 3.50 25.37
CA ARG A 120 14.99 3.80 24.05
C ARG A 120 16.48 4.13 24.17
N GLU A 121 16.86 4.98 25.11
CA GLU A 121 18.24 5.38 25.37
C GLU A 121 19.10 4.16 25.71
N ARG A 122 18.65 3.33 26.65
CA ARG A 122 19.34 2.09 27.04
C ARG A 122 19.49 1.13 25.87
N THR A 123 18.45 0.99 25.05
CA THR A 123 18.49 0.11 23.87
C THR A 123 19.50 0.63 22.84
N LEU A 124 19.52 1.94 22.58
CA LEU A 124 20.48 2.55 21.66
C LEU A 124 21.91 2.44 22.17
N ALA A 125 22.15 2.70 23.45
CA ALA A 125 23.46 2.51 24.08
C ALA A 125 23.94 1.05 23.97
N GLY A 126 23.04 0.09 24.23
CA GLY A 126 23.32 -1.34 24.07
C GLY A 126 23.64 -1.72 22.62
N LEU A 127 22.85 -1.24 21.65
CA LEU A 127 23.09 -1.48 20.23
C LEU A 127 24.42 -0.88 19.76
N THR A 128 24.78 0.32 20.22
CA THR A 128 26.06 0.97 19.92
C THR A 128 27.22 0.17 20.49
N ALA A 129 27.13 -0.28 21.74
CA ALA A 129 28.15 -1.12 22.36
C ALA A 129 28.32 -2.48 21.63
N VAL A 130 27.21 -3.10 21.23
CA VAL A 130 27.22 -4.38 20.50
C VAL A 130 27.80 -4.21 19.09
N ARG A 131 27.49 -3.11 18.40
CA ARG A 131 28.09 -2.76 17.09
C ARG A 131 29.59 -2.49 17.21
N ALA A 132 30.03 -1.79 18.25
CA ALA A 132 31.45 -1.55 18.52
C ALA A 132 32.23 -2.87 18.77
N ARG A 133 31.57 -3.90 19.29
CA ARG A 133 32.11 -5.27 19.42
C ARG A 133 32.03 -6.11 18.13
N GLY A 134 31.62 -5.51 17.00
CA GLY A 134 31.60 -6.16 15.69
C GLY A 134 30.34 -6.96 15.36
N ARG A 135 29.34 -7.02 16.25
CA ARG A 135 28.07 -7.69 15.93
C ARG A 135 27.17 -6.77 15.12
N VAL A 136 26.96 -7.11 13.86
CA VAL A 136 26.01 -6.44 12.96
C VAL A 136 24.62 -7.06 13.16
N GLY A 137 23.66 -6.25 13.62
CA GLY A 137 22.26 -6.66 13.74
C GLY A 137 21.54 -6.71 12.39
N GLY A 138 20.30 -7.19 12.39
CA GLY A 138 19.47 -7.32 11.18
C GLY A 138 19.40 -8.74 10.64
N ARG A 139 18.67 -8.94 9.53
CA ARG A 139 18.56 -10.24 8.86
C ARG A 139 19.94 -10.66 8.32
N PRO A 140 20.41 -11.88 8.57
CA PRO A 140 21.65 -12.38 7.99
C PRO A 140 21.67 -12.22 6.46
N ARG A 141 22.85 -11.92 5.91
CA ARG A 141 23.03 -11.84 4.46
C ARG A 141 23.02 -13.25 3.85
N GLY A 142 22.52 -13.35 2.62
CA GLY A 142 22.44 -14.59 1.87
C GLY A 142 21.14 -15.36 2.11
N LEU A 143 21.06 -16.53 1.48
CA LEU A 143 19.97 -17.48 1.65
C LEU A 143 20.29 -18.43 2.81
N SER A 144 19.28 -18.80 3.59
CA SER A 144 19.41 -19.96 4.49
C SER A 144 19.60 -21.23 3.67
N PRO A 145 20.12 -22.33 4.24
CA PRO A 145 20.26 -23.60 3.50
C PRO A 145 18.94 -24.06 2.86
N GLU A 146 17.82 -23.89 3.55
CA GLU A 146 16.48 -24.17 3.03
C GLU A 146 16.08 -23.25 1.86
N ALA A 147 16.41 -21.96 1.96
CA ALA A 147 16.14 -20.99 0.91
C ALA A 147 17.05 -21.22 -0.31
N GLU A 148 18.27 -21.73 -0.11
CA GLU A 148 19.20 -22.11 -1.18
C GLU A 148 18.66 -23.31 -1.97
N ALA A 149 18.14 -24.33 -1.29
CA ALA A 149 17.48 -25.47 -1.93
C ALA A 149 16.23 -25.04 -2.71
N THR A 150 15.45 -24.11 -2.15
CA THR A 150 14.28 -23.53 -2.82
C THR A 150 14.70 -22.70 -4.04
N ALA A 151 15.80 -21.95 -3.94
CA ALA A 151 16.36 -21.18 -5.05
C ALA A 151 16.89 -22.06 -6.19
N LEU A 152 17.48 -23.22 -5.87
CA LEU A 152 17.87 -24.23 -6.85
C LEU A 152 16.63 -24.77 -7.59
N ALA A 153 15.57 -25.16 -6.87
CA ALA A 153 14.33 -25.62 -7.48
C ALA A 153 13.69 -24.55 -8.38
N ALA A 154 13.73 -23.29 -7.94
CA ALA A 154 13.28 -22.15 -8.72
C ALA A 154 14.08 -21.96 -10.02
N GLU A 155 15.41 -22.08 -9.97
CA GLU A 155 16.28 -22.02 -11.14
C GLU A 155 15.96 -23.14 -12.14
N THR A 156 15.85 -24.39 -11.67
CA THR A 156 15.55 -25.54 -12.54
C THR A 156 14.23 -25.34 -13.28
N LEU A 157 13.15 -25.01 -12.53
CA LEU A 157 11.82 -24.80 -13.12
C LEU A 157 11.78 -23.60 -14.07
N TYR A 158 12.56 -22.55 -13.79
CA TYR A 158 12.64 -21.37 -14.66
C TYR A 158 13.39 -21.67 -15.96
N ARG A 159 14.49 -22.41 -15.90
CA ARG A 159 15.28 -22.80 -17.09
C ARG A 159 14.58 -23.82 -17.97
N GLU A 160 13.78 -24.70 -17.39
CA GLU A 160 12.98 -25.68 -18.13
C GLU A 160 11.96 -24.99 -19.06
N GLY A 161 11.50 -23.78 -18.70
CA GLY A 161 10.63 -22.95 -19.54
C GLY A 161 9.21 -23.49 -19.75
N THR A 162 8.85 -24.59 -19.10
CA THR A 162 7.54 -25.25 -19.20
C THR A 162 6.45 -24.56 -18.38
N LEU A 163 6.83 -23.92 -17.27
CA LEU A 163 5.91 -23.23 -16.36
C LEU A 163 6.06 -21.71 -16.44
N SER A 164 4.95 -21.00 -16.33
CA SER A 164 4.97 -19.54 -16.19
C SER A 164 5.58 -19.13 -14.84
N VAL A 165 6.17 -17.94 -14.76
CA VAL A 165 6.73 -17.39 -13.52
C VAL A 165 5.70 -17.36 -12.37
N ALA A 166 4.43 -17.12 -12.70
CA ALA A 166 3.34 -17.16 -11.72
C ALA A 166 3.08 -18.57 -11.19
N ALA A 167 3.08 -19.58 -12.07
CA ALA A 167 2.90 -20.98 -11.69
C ALA A 167 4.08 -21.48 -10.85
N ILE A 168 5.31 -21.11 -11.19
CA ILE A 168 6.52 -21.45 -10.41
C ILE A 168 6.42 -20.83 -9.01
N ALA A 169 6.05 -19.55 -8.91
CA ALA A 169 5.91 -18.86 -7.63
C ALA A 169 4.85 -19.53 -6.74
N GLN A 170 3.70 -19.91 -7.29
CA GLN A 170 2.66 -20.64 -6.54
C GLN A 170 3.15 -22.02 -6.08
N LYS A 171 3.79 -22.78 -6.97
CA LYS A 171 4.26 -24.15 -6.69
C LYS A 171 5.35 -24.20 -5.62
N LEU A 172 6.18 -23.17 -5.54
CA LEU A 172 7.22 -23.03 -4.52
C LEU A 172 6.75 -22.22 -3.28
N HIS A 173 5.48 -21.82 -3.22
CA HIS A 173 4.93 -20.96 -2.17
C HIS A 173 5.72 -19.65 -1.95
N LEU A 174 6.23 -19.08 -3.04
CA LEU A 174 7.02 -17.84 -3.03
C LEU A 174 6.21 -16.67 -3.60
N SER A 175 6.53 -15.46 -3.14
CA SER A 175 6.12 -14.26 -3.87
C SER A 175 6.91 -14.15 -5.18
N LYS A 176 6.33 -13.53 -6.22
CA LYS A 176 7.06 -13.24 -7.46
C LYS A 176 8.36 -12.46 -7.21
N SER A 177 8.36 -11.55 -6.23
CA SER A 177 9.55 -10.77 -5.84
C SER A 177 10.65 -11.66 -5.25
N THR A 178 10.28 -12.60 -4.37
CA THR A 178 11.22 -13.56 -3.79
C THR A 178 11.78 -14.50 -4.84
N LEU A 179 10.94 -14.98 -5.77
CA LEU A 179 11.37 -15.82 -6.88
C LEU A 179 12.42 -15.12 -7.75
N TYR A 180 12.16 -13.88 -8.18
CA TYR A 180 13.16 -13.10 -8.93
C TYR A 180 14.41 -12.79 -8.10
N SER A 181 14.28 -12.55 -6.79
CA SER A 181 15.44 -12.37 -5.91
C SER A 181 16.31 -13.62 -5.86
N TYR A 182 15.72 -14.81 -5.85
CA TYR A 182 16.44 -16.09 -5.86
C TYR A 182 17.12 -16.34 -7.20
N LEU A 183 16.42 -16.10 -8.31
CA LEU A 183 16.98 -16.22 -9.65
C LEU A 183 18.18 -15.26 -9.86
N ARG A 184 18.08 -14.01 -9.38
CA ARG A 184 19.20 -13.06 -9.40
C ARG A 184 20.35 -13.48 -8.51
N HIS A 185 20.06 -13.98 -7.31
CA HIS A 185 21.08 -14.49 -6.39
C HIS A 185 21.88 -15.64 -7.01
N ARG A 186 21.22 -16.47 -7.83
CA ARG A 186 21.85 -17.60 -8.54
C ARG A 186 22.40 -17.24 -9.93
N GLY A 187 22.38 -15.97 -10.32
CA GLY A 187 22.95 -15.51 -11.59
C GLY A 187 22.19 -15.95 -12.84
N VAL A 188 20.90 -16.27 -12.73
CA VAL A 188 20.07 -16.64 -13.88
C VAL A 188 19.73 -15.38 -14.68
N GLU A 189 20.00 -15.40 -16.00
CA GLU A 189 19.59 -14.32 -16.90
C GLU A 189 18.07 -14.27 -17.01
N ILE A 190 17.48 -13.24 -16.40
CA ILE A 190 16.05 -12.97 -16.49
C ILE A 190 15.85 -12.17 -17.77
N GLY A 191 15.34 -12.82 -18.82
CA GLY A 191 15.04 -12.15 -20.07
C GLY A 191 14.05 -10.97 -19.89
N PRO A 192 14.08 -9.96 -20.78
CA PRO A 192 13.02 -8.97 -20.82
C PRO A 192 11.68 -9.68 -20.95
N HIS A 193 10.65 -9.16 -20.28
CA HIS A 193 9.30 -9.72 -20.27
C HIS A 193 8.79 -9.91 -21.71
N LYS A 194 9.00 -11.08 -22.30
CA LYS A 194 8.32 -11.49 -23.53
C LYS A 194 6.88 -11.72 -23.14
N GLN A 195 6.00 -10.75 -23.41
CA GLN A 195 4.57 -11.03 -23.40
C GLN A 195 4.39 -12.24 -24.30
N SER A 196 3.84 -13.31 -23.73
CA SER A 196 3.33 -14.43 -24.51
C SER A 196 2.47 -13.83 -25.61
N ARG A 197 2.90 -14.07 -26.85
CA ARG A 197 2.16 -13.79 -28.09
C ARG A 197 0.90 -14.66 -28.03
N GLN A 198 -0.05 -14.33 -27.15
CA GLN A 198 -1.41 -14.79 -27.29
C GLN A 198 -1.84 -14.23 -28.62
N GLN A 199 -2.17 -15.13 -29.54
CA GLN A 199 -2.69 -14.83 -30.86
C GLN A 199 -3.73 -13.71 -30.71
N LEU A 200 -3.34 -12.49 -31.08
CA LEU A 200 -4.34 -11.53 -31.49
C LEU A 200 -5.05 -12.15 -32.69
N PRO A 201 -6.40 -12.07 -32.76
CA PRO A 201 -7.11 -12.53 -33.93
C PRO A 201 -6.49 -11.85 -35.14
N ASN A 202 -6.15 -12.68 -36.13
CA ASN A 202 -5.59 -12.36 -37.44
C ASN A 202 -5.99 -10.94 -37.92
N MET A 203 -5.27 -9.91 -37.51
CA MET A 203 -5.42 -8.58 -38.07
C MET A 203 -4.68 -8.64 -39.39
N GLN A 204 -5.48 -8.54 -40.45
CA GLN A 204 -5.06 -8.66 -41.83
C GLN A 204 -3.77 -7.87 -42.03
N HIS A 205 -2.77 -8.56 -42.57
CA HIS A 205 -1.70 -7.91 -43.29
C HIS A 205 -2.33 -6.88 -44.22
N VAL A 206 -2.17 -5.58 -43.92
CA VAL A 206 -2.22 -4.57 -44.96
C VAL A 206 -0.95 -4.84 -45.74
N GLU A 207 -1.13 -5.52 -46.85
CA GLU A 207 -0.09 -5.82 -47.82
C GLU A 207 0.67 -4.52 -48.12
N SER A 208 1.98 -4.66 -48.30
CA SER A 208 2.84 -3.62 -48.84
C SER A 208 2.37 -3.32 -50.27
N GLY A 209 1.34 -2.49 -50.37
CA GLY A 209 0.87 -1.88 -51.61
C GLY A 209 1.82 -0.77 -52.02
N ASP A 210 2.05 -0.64 -53.31
CA ASP A 210 2.79 0.47 -53.91
C ASP A 210 1.95 1.75 -53.77
N HIS A 211 2.01 2.37 -52.58
CA HIS A 211 1.25 3.58 -52.28
C HIS A 211 1.75 4.76 -53.11
N SER A 212 0.83 5.46 -53.76
CA SER A 212 1.13 6.52 -54.71
C SER A 212 1.62 7.83 -54.07
N LYS A 213 1.38 8.05 -52.77
CA LYS A 213 1.75 9.28 -52.05
C LYS A 213 2.20 8.98 -50.61
N VAL A 214 3.06 9.86 -50.08
CA VAL A 214 3.53 9.83 -48.68
C VAL A 214 3.24 11.18 -48.03
N ALA A 215 2.52 11.17 -46.91
CA ALA A 215 2.26 12.34 -46.08
C ALA A 215 3.26 12.42 -44.94
N THR A 216 3.77 13.63 -44.67
CA THR A 216 4.53 13.92 -43.46
C THR A 216 3.56 14.40 -42.38
N ILE A 217 3.43 13.63 -41.31
CA ILE A 217 2.53 13.92 -40.19
C ILE A 217 3.34 14.28 -38.94
N LEU A 218 2.94 15.36 -38.27
CA LEU A 218 3.51 15.80 -37.00
C LEU A 218 2.57 15.41 -35.86
N LEU A 219 3.00 14.47 -35.04
CA LEU A 219 2.29 13.97 -33.87
C LEU A 219 2.87 14.59 -32.59
N THR A 220 2.05 15.31 -31.85
CA THR A 220 2.31 15.67 -30.46
C THR A 220 1.75 14.59 -29.55
N LEU A 221 2.58 14.02 -28.68
CA LEU A 221 2.18 12.98 -27.75
C LEU A 221 2.57 13.36 -26.31
N ARG A 222 1.58 13.41 -25.43
CA ARG A 222 1.77 13.60 -23.99
C ARG A 222 1.10 12.47 -23.23
N ILE A 223 1.89 11.74 -22.45
CA ILE A 223 1.41 10.66 -21.59
C ILE A 223 1.68 11.01 -20.12
N GLU A 224 0.67 10.87 -19.27
CA GLU A 224 0.76 11.07 -17.82
C GLU A 224 0.14 9.91 -17.03
N ASN A 225 0.58 9.73 -15.79
CA ASN A 225 -0.02 8.70 -14.92
C ASN A 225 -1.34 9.23 -14.37
N ASN A 226 -2.39 8.39 -14.34
CA ASN A 226 -3.71 8.80 -13.79
C ASN A 226 -3.67 9.07 -12.28
N SER A 227 -2.60 8.68 -11.59
CA SER A 227 -2.42 8.93 -10.15
C SER A 227 -0.96 8.93 -9.74
N LYS A 228 -0.66 9.60 -8.62
CA LYS A 228 0.67 9.63 -7.99
C LYS A 228 1.21 8.27 -7.56
N PHE A 229 0.35 7.24 -7.49
CA PHE A 229 0.72 5.87 -7.13
C PHE A 229 1.02 4.98 -8.35
N VAL A 230 0.68 5.43 -9.56
CA VAL A 230 0.97 4.71 -10.80
C VAL A 230 2.35 5.09 -11.32
N ARG A 231 3.06 4.13 -11.91
CA ARG A 231 4.41 4.27 -12.49
C ARG A 231 4.45 3.66 -13.89
N GLY A 232 3.49 4.04 -14.73
CA GLY A 232 3.28 3.51 -16.08
C GLY A 232 3.91 4.36 -17.19
N LYS A 233 3.92 5.70 -17.02
CA LYS A 233 4.31 6.70 -18.03
C LYS A 233 5.48 6.31 -18.94
N LYS A 234 6.64 5.96 -18.35
CA LYS A 234 7.84 5.64 -19.14
C LYS A 234 7.64 4.41 -20.04
N ARG A 235 7.02 3.35 -19.49
CA ARG A 235 6.78 2.11 -20.25
C ARG A 235 5.70 2.29 -21.31
N THR A 236 4.71 3.14 -21.06
CA THR A 236 3.68 3.46 -22.06
C THR A 236 4.30 4.16 -23.26
N ILE A 237 5.16 5.17 -23.04
CA ILE A 237 5.88 5.86 -24.12
C ILE A 237 6.74 4.86 -24.93
N GLU A 238 7.53 4.03 -24.24
CA GLU A 238 8.37 3.02 -24.91
C GLU A 238 7.56 2.04 -25.77
N GLN A 239 6.33 1.70 -25.35
CA GLN A 239 5.46 0.83 -26.15
C GLN A 239 4.84 1.53 -27.34
N VAL A 240 4.34 2.76 -27.17
CA VAL A 240 3.81 3.54 -28.29
C VAL A 240 4.89 3.75 -29.36
N GLU A 241 6.12 4.10 -28.94
CA GLU A 241 7.25 4.25 -29.86
C GLU A 241 7.58 2.95 -30.60
N PHE A 242 7.54 1.81 -29.91
CA PHE A 242 7.94 0.53 -30.48
C PHE A 242 6.86 -0.15 -31.33
N PHE A 243 5.60 -0.09 -30.91
CA PHE A 243 4.50 -0.80 -31.56
C PHE A 243 3.73 0.06 -32.55
N GLU A 244 3.50 1.34 -32.25
CA GLU A 244 2.65 2.18 -33.10
C GLU A 244 3.51 2.99 -34.07
N LEU A 245 4.47 3.75 -33.54
CA LEU A 245 5.22 4.72 -34.32
C LEU A 245 6.32 4.09 -35.20
N ALA A 246 6.83 2.92 -34.81
CA ALA A 246 7.88 2.23 -35.57
C ALA A 246 7.47 1.84 -36.99
N HIS A 247 6.17 1.65 -37.25
CA HIS A 247 5.63 1.32 -38.57
C HIS A 247 5.76 2.48 -39.58
N TYR A 248 5.91 3.72 -39.12
CA TYR A 248 5.86 4.94 -39.95
C TYR A 248 7.20 5.70 -39.99
N GLU A 249 8.32 5.01 -39.77
CA GLU A 249 9.67 5.61 -39.72
C GLU A 249 9.77 6.83 -38.78
N ALA A 250 9.08 6.78 -37.64
CA ALA A 250 8.94 7.95 -36.76
C ALA A 250 10.28 8.52 -36.29
N THR A 251 10.46 9.83 -36.48
CA THR A 251 11.62 10.55 -35.92
C THR A 251 11.19 11.62 -34.94
N ARG A 252 11.89 11.73 -33.81
CA ARG A 252 11.55 12.70 -32.77
C ARG A 252 12.27 14.02 -33.01
N ARG A 253 11.51 15.10 -33.27
CA ARG A 253 12.03 16.45 -33.48
C ARG A 253 12.49 17.08 -32.16
N ALA A 254 13.34 18.11 -32.24
CA ALA A 254 13.93 18.80 -31.08
C ALA A 254 12.88 19.51 -30.19
N ASN A 255 11.72 19.85 -30.76
CA ASN A 255 10.57 20.42 -30.06
C ASN A 255 9.71 19.36 -29.32
N GLY A 256 10.03 18.07 -29.47
CA GLY A 256 9.34 16.96 -28.81
C GLY A 256 8.20 16.32 -29.61
N GLU A 257 7.89 16.83 -30.80
CA GLU A 257 6.94 16.22 -31.75
C GLU A 257 7.58 14.99 -32.44
N TYR A 258 6.74 14.05 -32.87
CA TYR A 258 7.13 12.93 -33.72
C TYR A 258 6.74 13.23 -35.17
N GLU A 259 7.69 13.09 -36.08
CA GLU A 259 7.47 13.15 -37.52
C GLU A 259 7.28 11.74 -38.06
N LEU A 260 6.10 11.47 -38.62
CA LEU A 260 5.69 10.19 -39.19
C LEU A 260 5.57 10.30 -40.70
N LYS A 261 6.03 9.29 -41.43
CA LYS A 261 5.79 9.16 -42.86
C LYS A 261 4.69 8.15 -43.09
N VAL A 262 3.50 8.65 -43.43
CA VAL A 262 2.32 7.81 -43.63
C VAL A 262 2.04 7.69 -45.12
N PRO A 263 2.23 6.51 -45.72
CA PRO A 263 1.84 6.28 -47.10
C PRO A 263 0.30 6.22 -47.21
N TYR A 264 -0.27 6.78 -48.27
CA TYR A 264 -1.73 6.79 -48.50
C TYR A 264 -2.06 6.89 -49.99
N ASP A 265 -3.18 6.30 -50.40
CA ASP A 265 -3.68 6.41 -51.77
C ASP A 265 -4.89 7.34 -51.89
N THR A 266 -5.76 7.32 -50.86
CA THR A 266 -6.92 8.20 -50.76
C THR A 266 -6.91 9.00 -49.47
N GLU A 267 -7.54 10.17 -49.50
CA GLU A 267 -7.63 11.03 -48.31
C GLU A 267 -8.46 10.41 -47.19
N GLU A 268 -9.48 9.60 -47.53
CA GLU A 268 -10.31 8.87 -46.56
C GLU A 268 -9.51 7.76 -45.84
N GLU A 269 -8.60 7.10 -46.55
CA GLU A 269 -7.70 6.09 -45.98
C GLU A 269 -6.69 6.72 -45.03
N LEU A 270 -6.15 7.89 -45.38
CA LEU A 270 -5.28 8.65 -44.49
C LEU A 270 -6.01 9.05 -43.21
N ASP A 271 -7.25 9.55 -43.31
CA ASP A 271 -8.06 9.92 -42.14
C ASP A 271 -8.32 8.70 -41.24
N LYS A 272 -8.67 7.56 -41.84
CA LYS A 272 -8.91 6.33 -41.10
C LYS A 272 -7.64 5.85 -40.38
N THR A 273 -6.51 5.83 -41.08
CA THR A 273 -5.21 5.40 -40.53
C THR A 273 -4.79 6.28 -39.36
N MET A 274 -4.99 7.60 -39.46
CA MET A 274 -4.67 8.52 -38.38
C MET A 274 -5.59 8.38 -37.16
N ASN A 275 -6.90 8.17 -37.38
CA ASN A 275 -7.84 7.93 -36.28
C ASN A 275 -7.57 6.60 -35.57
N ASP A 276 -7.27 5.55 -36.33
CA ASP A 276 -6.92 4.24 -35.77
C ASP A 276 -5.63 4.35 -34.93
N LEU A 277 -4.60 5.02 -35.45
CA LEU A 277 -3.35 5.29 -34.71
C LEU A 277 -3.57 6.05 -33.39
N LEU A 278 -4.36 7.12 -33.40
CA LEU A 278 -4.65 7.88 -32.17
C LEU A 278 -5.47 7.07 -31.17
N THR A 279 -6.38 6.23 -31.66
CA THR A 279 -7.18 5.31 -30.83
C THR A 279 -6.28 4.26 -30.16
N ASP A 280 -5.37 3.65 -30.92
CA ASP A 280 -4.44 2.63 -30.41
C ASP A 280 -3.48 3.20 -29.36
N ILE A 281 -2.99 4.43 -29.56
CA ILE A 281 -2.21 5.17 -28.55
C ILE A 281 -3.01 5.34 -27.25
N GLY A 282 -4.29 5.69 -27.37
CA GLY A 282 -5.20 5.79 -26.23
C GLY A 282 -5.37 4.47 -25.48
N CYS A 283 -5.60 3.38 -26.20
CA CYS A 283 -5.72 2.04 -25.63
C CYS A 283 -4.44 1.60 -24.89
N VAL A 284 -3.25 1.85 -25.45
CA VAL A 284 -1.97 1.53 -24.81
C VAL A 284 -1.76 2.34 -23.52
N ALA A 285 -2.25 3.58 -23.48
CA ALA A 285 -2.23 4.41 -22.27
C ALA A 285 -3.16 3.86 -21.19
N ASP A 286 -4.40 3.53 -21.54
CA ASP A 286 -5.41 3.01 -20.63
C ASP A 286 -5.00 1.67 -19.99
N ASP A 287 -4.41 0.77 -20.77
CA ASP A 287 -3.88 -0.52 -20.29
C ASP A 287 -2.83 -0.37 -19.17
N ARG A 288 -2.22 0.80 -19.04
CA ARG A 288 -1.25 1.13 -17.99
C ARG A 288 -1.72 2.17 -17.00
N HIS A 289 -3.03 2.44 -16.97
CA HIS A 289 -3.63 3.46 -16.11
C HIS A 289 -2.94 4.82 -16.28
N CYS A 290 -2.62 5.15 -17.53
CA CYS A 290 -2.11 6.43 -17.96
C CYS A 290 -3.19 7.14 -18.80
N PHE A 291 -3.07 8.45 -18.90
CA PHE A 291 -3.88 9.27 -19.78
C PHE A 291 -2.99 9.82 -20.89
N SER A 292 -3.50 9.86 -22.11
CA SER A 292 -2.81 10.38 -23.29
C SER A 292 -3.54 11.58 -23.87
N GLU A 293 -2.80 12.66 -24.11
CA GLU A 293 -3.19 13.75 -25.01
C GLU A 293 -2.33 13.61 -26.27
N SER A 294 -2.97 13.27 -27.39
CA SER A 294 -2.32 13.11 -28.68
C SER A 294 -3.01 13.96 -29.73
N TYR A 295 -2.22 14.63 -30.56
CA TYR A 295 -2.70 15.50 -31.63
C TYR A 295 -1.81 15.33 -32.85
N ALA A 296 -2.40 15.11 -34.02
CA ALA A 296 -1.68 14.94 -35.27
C ALA A 296 -2.07 16.02 -36.29
N ARG A 297 -1.09 16.50 -37.06
CA ARG A 297 -1.33 17.43 -38.17
C ARG A 297 -0.45 17.10 -39.37
N MET A 298 -0.96 17.35 -40.56
CA MET A 298 -0.18 17.16 -41.79
C MET A 298 0.69 18.38 -42.08
N GLU A 299 1.98 18.16 -42.36
CA GLU A 299 2.91 19.25 -42.67
C GLU A 299 2.56 19.88 -44.03
N GLY A 300 2.35 21.20 -44.06
CA GLY A 300 1.99 21.93 -45.28
C GLY A 300 0.50 21.88 -45.65
N SER A 301 -0.37 21.41 -44.76
CA SER A 301 -1.83 21.39 -44.92
C SER A 301 -2.55 21.85 -43.63
N ASP A 302 -3.83 22.24 -43.74
CA ASP A 302 -4.67 22.61 -42.60
C ASP A 302 -5.34 21.38 -41.92
N ARG A 303 -5.00 20.17 -42.37
CA ARG A 303 -5.57 18.92 -41.84
C ARG A 303 -4.99 18.57 -40.47
N CYS A 304 -5.88 18.26 -39.53
CA CYS A 304 -5.52 17.77 -38.20
C CYS A 304 -6.49 16.70 -37.68
N TRP A 305 -5.98 15.89 -36.76
CA TRP A 305 -6.65 14.76 -36.11
C TRP A 305 -6.35 14.80 -34.61
#